data_AF-A0A6I1G5Y3-F1
#
_entry.id   AF-A0A6I1G5Y3-F1
#
_cell.length_a   1.000
_cell.length_b   1.000
_cell.length_c   1.000
_cell.angle_alpha   90.00
_cell.angle_beta   90.00
_cell.angle_gamma   90.00
#
_symmetry.space_group_name_H-M   'P 1'
#
loop_
_entity.id
_entity.type
_entity.pdbx_description
1 polymer ?
#
loop_
_entity_poly.entity_id
_entity_poly.type
_entity_poly.pdbx_seq_one_letter_code
_entity_poly.pdbx_strand_id
1 'polypeptide(L)'
;MADRTRIDQPREARSLRLRRPSGLTNEAFGIIAEKFARFMGTPQFLIGMTVFVAVWLMWNTFAAPELQFDPRELNYTLLTLILSLQASYAAPLILLAQNRQDDRDRVAFEQDRIQAERNLADTEFLTREVAALRIAIRDAATRDFVRSELRSLLDEMEERGLQVTPVAPPEGRKRSENGGNPGTA
;
A
#
# COMPACT_ATOMS: atom_id res chain seq x y z
N MET A 1 -61.16 -3.92 34.26
CA MET A 1 -60.38 -3.77 33.02
C MET A 1 -59.39 -2.63 33.24
N ALA A 2 -58.14 -2.96 33.59
CA ALA A 2 -57.09 -1.99 33.86
C ALA A 2 -56.37 -1.67 32.54
N ASP A 3 -56.49 -0.44 32.08
CA ASP A 3 -55.80 0.06 30.89
C ASP A 3 -54.37 0.46 31.30
N ARG A 4 -53.37 -0.25 30.77
CA ARG A 4 -51.95 0.00 31.02
C ARG A 4 -51.45 1.00 29.99
N THR A 5 -51.46 2.27 30.38
CA THR A 5 -50.81 3.36 29.66
C THR A 5 -49.31 3.05 29.53
N ARG A 6 -48.85 2.69 28.32
CA ARG A 6 -47.43 2.48 28.01
C ARG A 6 -46.69 3.81 28.05
N ILE A 7 -46.04 4.09 29.18
CA ILE A 7 -45.12 5.22 29.39
C ILE A 7 -43.70 4.73 29.07
N ASP A 8 -43.46 4.36 27.82
CA ASP A 8 -42.10 3.95 27.41
C ASP A 8 -41.86 4.21 25.92
N GLN A 9 -41.94 5.50 25.55
CA GLN A 9 -41.32 5.98 24.32
C GLN A 9 -40.42 7.16 24.70
N PRO A 10 -39.08 7.03 24.63
CA PRO A 10 -38.22 8.18 24.76
C PRO A 10 -38.53 9.13 23.60
N ARG A 11 -39.00 10.34 23.92
CA ARG A 11 -39.17 11.43 22.95
C ARG A 11 -37.80 11.67 22.33
N GLU A 12 -37.62 11.27 21.07
CA GLU A 12 -36.45 11.64 20.29
C GLU A 12 -36.36 13.17 20.31
N ALA A 13 -35.36 13.68 21.04
CA ALA A 13 -35.02 15.08 21.02
C ALA A 13 -34.69 15.42 19.56
N ARG A 14 -35.61 16.14 18.93
CA ARG A 14 -35.54 16.63 17.55
C ARG A 14 -34.29 17.47 17.44
N SER A 15 -33.16 16.84 17.14
CA SER A 15 -31.89 17.53 16.94
C SER A 15 -32.13 18.54 15.81
N LEU A 16 -32.12 19.81 16.17
CA LEU A 16 -32.06 20.92 15.24
C LEU A 16 -30.71 20.79 14.53
N ARG A 17 -30.66 19.95 13.50
CA ARG A 17 -29.54 19.88 12.56
C ARG A 17 -29.53 21.21 11.82
N LEU A 18 -28.82 22.16 12.40
CA LEU A 18 -28.47 23.42 11.79
C LEU A 18 -27.75 23.10 10.49
N ARG A 19 -28.46 23.24 9.38
CA ARG A 19 -27.97 22.98 8.03
C ARG A 19 -26.92 24.06 7.71
N ARG A 20 -25.65 23.76 8.03
CA ARG A 20 -24.50 24.60 7.64
C ARG A 20 -24.52 24.72 6.11
N PRO A 21 -24.56 25.93 5.53
CA PRO A 21 -24.48 26.10 4.09
C PRO A 21 -23.03 25.85 3.64
N SER A 22 -22.73 24.61 3.24
CA SER A 22 -21.39 24.12 2.88
C SER A 22 -21.04 24.26 1.39
N GLY A 23 -21.81 25.03 0.62
CA GLY A 23 -21.82 24.90 -0.84
C GLY A 23 -20.91 25.81 -1.67
N LEU A 24 -20.36 26.91 -1.15
CA LEU A 24 -19.77 27.95 -2.04
C LEU A 24 -18.37 28.47 -1.69
N THR A 25 -17.70 27.93 -0.67
CA THR A 25 -16.37 28.44 -0.26
C THR A 25 -15.30 27.37 -0.10
N ASN A 26 -15.64 26.14 0.30
CA ASN A 26 -14.63 25.13 0.67
C ASN A 26 -13.70 24.69 -0.48
N GLU A 27 -14.19 24.60 -1.72
CA GLU A 27 -13.38 24.14 -2.86
C GLU A 27 -12.28 25.15 -3.21
N ALA A 28 -12.64 26.44 -3.32
CA ALA A 28 -11.71 27.51 -3.69
C ALA A 28 -10.67 27.76 -2.58
N PHE A 29 -11.09 27.80 -1.31
CA PHE A 29 -10.17 27.94 -0.19
C PHE A 29 -9.25 26.72 -0.04
N GLY A 30 -9.74 25.52 -0.32
CA GLY A 30 -8.93 24.30 -0.32
C GLY A 30 -7.80 24.32 -1.36
N ILE A 31 -8.09 24.78 -2.59
CA ILE A 31 -7.08 24.90 -3.65
C ILE A 31 -6.00 25.93 -3.29
N ILE A 32 -6.40 27.07 -2.70
CA ILE A 32 -5.47 28.11 -2.25
C ILE A 32 -4.60 27.57 -1.12
N ALA A 33 -5.19 26.89 -0.13
CA ALA A 33 -4.47 26.31 1.00
C ALA A 33 -3.47 25.22 0.55
N GLU A 34 -3.85 24.35 -0.40
CA GLU A 34 -2.95 23.32 -0.95
C GLU A 34 -1.78 23.91 -1.76
N LYS A 35 -2.01 25.01 -2.50
CA LYS A 35 -0.91 25.74 -3.16
C LYS A 35 0.01 26.39 -2.13
N PHE A 36 -0.56 27.00 -1.08
CA PHE A 36 0.20 27.67 -0.03
C PHE A 36 1.03 26.69 0.80
N ALA A 37 0.48 25.52 1.13
CA ALA A 37 1.20 24.44 1.81
C ALA A 37 2.38 23.91 1.00
N ARG A 38 2.18 23.69 -0.32
CA ARG A 38 3.29 23.30 -1.23
C ARG A 38 4.36 24.39 -1.33
N PHE A 39 3.95 25.65 -1.35
CA PHE A 39 4.86 26.78 -1.40
C PHE A 39 5.70 26.91 -0.12
N MET A 40 5.10 26.84 1.07
CA MET A 40 5.83 26.90 2.35
C MET A 40 6.77 25.71 2.57
N GLY A 41 6.49 24.54 2.01
CA GLY A 41 7.36 23.36 2.10
C GLY A 41 8.61 23.39 1.21
N THR A 42 8.78 24.42 0.38
CA THR A 42 9.90 24.51 -0.57
C THR A 42 11.10 25.24 0.05
N PRO A 43 12.35 24.77 -0.12
CA PRO A 43 13.54 25.45 0.42
C PRO A 43 13.72 26.89 -0.11
N GLN A 44 13.21 27.17 -1.31
CA GLN A 44 13.22 28.52 -1.89
C GLN A 44 12.42 29.54 -1.07
N PHE A 45 11.32 29.11 -0.43
CA PHE A 45 10.52 29.99 0.44
C PHE A 45 11.33 30.42 1.67
N LEU A 46 12.03 29.47 2.31
CA LEU A 46 12.88 29.78 3.47
C LEU A 46 13.98 30.77 3.10
N ILE A 47 14.66 30.55 1.97
CA ILE A 47 15.71 31.48 1.49
C ILE A 47 15.11 32.87 1.23
N GLY A 48 13.99 32.96 0.52
CA GLY A 48 13.33 34.23 0.24
C GLY A 48 12.90 34.97 1.52
N MET A 49 12.36 34.26 2.50
CA MET A 49 11.97 34.82 3.79
C MET A 49 13.18 35.31 4.60
N THR A 50 14.28 34.54 4.60
CA THR A 50 15.54 34.97 5.24
C THR A 50 16.10 36.22 4.59
N VAL A 51 16.11 36.29 3.24
CA VAL A 51 16.56 37.48 2.51
C VAL A 51 15.67 38.68 2.83
N PHE A 52 14.34 38.50 2.87
CA PHE A 52 13.42 39.56 3.25
C PHE A 52 13.71 40.11 4.64
N VAL A 53 13.85 39.24 5.65
CA VAL A 53 14.19 39.65 7.02
C VAL A 53 15.56 40.34 7.08
N ALA A 54 16.55 39.80 6.37
CA ALA A 54 17.89 40.39 6.33
C ALA A 54 17.89 41.80 5.70
N VAL A 55 17.18 41.98 4.57
CA VAL A 55 17.03 43.29 3.91
C VAL A 55 16.28 44.27 4.82
N TRP A 56 15.21 43.82 5.49
CA TRP A 56 14.46 44.66 6.43
C TRP A 56 15.33 45.16 7.58
N LEU A 57 16.10 44.26 8.20
CA LEU A 57 17.02 44.59 9.28
C LEU A 57 18.12 45.53 8.77
N MET A 58 18.71 45.24 7.62
CA MET A 58 19.77 46.06 7.02
C MET A 58 19.26 47.48 6.74
N TRP A 59 18.09 47.61 6.12
CA TRP A 59 17.48 48.90 5.84
C TRP A 59 17.24 49.69 7.12
N ASN A 60 16.57 49.11 8.10
CA ASN A 60 16.22 49.82 9.35
C ASN A 60 17.43 50.04 10.29
N THR A 61 18.52 49.30 10.12
CA THR A 61 19.76 49.50 10.89
C THR A 61 20.61 50.63 10.32
N PHE A 62 20.76 50.68 8.99
CA PHE A 62 21.68 51.60 8.31
C PHE A 62 20.99 52.87 7.78
N ALA A 63 19.66 52.91 7.68
CA ALA A 63 18.93 54.13 7.33
C ALA A 63 19.08 55.21 8.39
N ALA A 64 19.11 56.47 7.95
CA ALA A 64 19.05 57.63 8.85
C ALA A 64 17.77 57.59 9.70
N PRO A 65 17.77 58.10 10.94
CA PRO A 65 16.62 58.02 11.86
C PRO A 65 15.30 58.53 11.27
N GLU A 66 15.36 59.51 10.36
CA GLU A 66 14.20 60.10 9.67
C GLU A 66 13.56 59.17 8.62
N LEU A 67 14.30 58.15 8.15
CA LEU A 67 13.88 57.18 7.12
C LEU A 67 13.70 55.76 7.68
N GLN A 68 13.90 55.57 8.99
CA GLN A 68 13.69 54.27 9.63
C GLN A 68 12.18 54.01 9.75
N PHE A 69 11.69 53.05 8.97
CA PHE A 69 10.30 52.62 9.02
C PHE A 69 10.00 51.84 10.31
N ASP A 70 10.96 51.07 10.79
CA ASP A 70 10.89 50.22 11.98
C ASP A 70 12.15 50.47 12.84
N PRO A 71 12.13 51.51 13.71
CA PRO A 71 13.31 51.97 14.42
C PRO A 71 13.96 50.87 15.27
N ARG A 72 15.30 50.79 15.22
CA ARG A 72 16.06 49.83 16.02
C ARG A 72 15.87 50.03 17.54
N GLU A 73 15.57 51.25 17.97
CA GLU A 73 15.31 51.59 19.38
C GLU A 73 14.06 50.90 19.94
N LEU A 74 13.08 50.66 19.07
CA LEU A 74 11.85 49.92 19.38
C LEU A 74 12.00 48.41 19.10
N ASN A 75 13.24 47.92 18.95
CA ASN A 75 13.57 46.51 18.72
C ASN A 75 12.82 45.87 17.53
N TYR A 76 12.60 46.63 16.44
CA TYR A 76 11.89 46.13 15.25
C TYR A 76 10.46 45.64 15.55
N THR A 77 9.68 46.47 16.24
CA THR A 77 8.32 46.12 16.67
C THR A 77 7.42 45.79 15.47
N LEU A 78 7.54 46.52 14.34
CA LEU A 78 6.68 46.25 13.18
C LEU A 78 6.99 44.89 12.55
N LEU A 79 8.28 44.56 12.39
CA LEU A 79 8.69 43.24 11.90
C LEU A 79 8.08 42.13 12.79
N THR A 80 8.18 42.30 14.10
CA THR A 80 7.66 41.33 15.08
C THR A 80 6.14 41.18 15.00
N LEU A 81 5.41 42.29 14.85
CA LEU A 81 3.96 42.28 14.68
C LEU A 81 3.56 41.55 13.39
N ILE A 82 4.25 41.81 12.29
CA ILE A 82 3.98 41.16 11.00
C ILE A 82 4.25 39.65 11.08
N LEU A 83 5.38 39.24 11.68
CA LEU A 83 5.73 37.83 11.83
C LEU A 83 4.74 37.07 12.72
N SER A 84 4.31 37.68 13.84
CA SER A 84 3.32 37.07 14.73
C SER A 84 1.95 36.94 14.07
N LEU A 85 1.51 37.94 13.30
CA LEU A 85 0.29 37.87 12.50
C LEU A 85 0.39 36.78 11.43
N GLN A 86 1.53 36.69 10.73
CA GLN A 86 1.77 35.68 9.70
C GLN A 86 1.65 34.26 10.26
N ALA A 87 2.23 34.00 11.44
CA ALA A 87 2.09 32.72 12.13
C ALA A 87 0.64 32.44 12.55
N SER A 88 -0.07 33.44 13.07
CA SER A 88 -1.47 33.29 13.52
C SER A 88 -2.42 32.94 12.38
N TYR A 89 -2.25 33.55 11.19
CA TYR A 89 -3.08 33.25 10.02
C TYR A 89 -2.67 31.97 9.27
N ALA A 90 -1.43 31.53 9.43
CA ALA A 90 -0.97 30.26 8.84
C ALA A 90 -1.72 29.06 9.44
N ALA A 91 -1.94 29.02 10.76
CA ALA A 91 -2.61 27.91 11.44
C ALA A 91 -4.00 27.55 10.87
N PRO A 92 -4.97 28.47 10.74
CA PRO A 92 -6.28 28.13 10.18
C PRO A 92 -6.22 27.74 8.70
N LEU A 93 -5.31 28.31 7.91
CA LEU A 93 -5.11 27.91 6.53
C LEU A 93 -4.53 26.50 6.41
N ILE A 94 -3.55 26.16 7.24
CA ILE A 94 -2.93 24.83 7.28
C ILE A 94 -3.97 23.79 7.70
N LEU A 95 -4.78 24.07 8.72
CA LEU A 95 -5.86 23.16 9.16
C LEU A 95 -6.85 22.83 8.03
N LEU A 96 -7.17 23.81 7.18
CA LEU A 96 -8.03 23.59 6.02
C LEU A 96 -7.35 22.78 4.91
N ALA A 97 -6.04 22.97 4.69
CA ALA A 97 -5.26 22.14 3.77
C ALA A 97 -5.20 20.68 4.26
N GLN A 98 -5.00 20.49 5.57
CA GLN A 98 -4.89 19.17 6.21
C GLN A 98 -6.19 18.39 6.13
N ASN A 99 -7.34 18.99 6.44
CA ASN A 99 -8.64 18.31 6.35
C ASN A 99 -8.89 17.68 4.95
N ARG A 100 -8.45 18.34 3.88
CA ARG A 100 -8.58 17.80 2.51
C ARG A 100 -7.57 16.70 2.19
N GLN A 101 -6.37 16.75 2.76
CA GLN A 101 -5.41 15.66 2.64
C GLN A 101 -5.95 14.42 3.36
N ASP A 102 -6.44 14.59 4.59
CA ASP A 102 -7.04 13.51 5.39
C ASP A 102 -8.25 12.86 4.69
N ASP A 103 -9.10 13.66 4.03
CA ASP A 103 -10.23 13.15 3.24
C ASP A 103 -9.76 12.30 2.04
N ARG A 104 -8.72 12.75 1.31
CA ARG A 104 -8.14 11.97 0.19
C ARG A 104 -7.49 10.69 0.69
N ASP A 105 -6.71 10.79 1.75
CA ASP A 105 -6.00 9.67 2.35
C ASP A 105 -7.00 8.63 2.84
N ARG A 106 -8.10 9.06 3.45
CA ARG A 106 -9.21 8.17 3.84
C ARG A 106 -9.78 7.40 2.65
N VAL A 107 -10.07 8.07 1.54
CA VAL A 107 -10.60 7.40 0.33
C VAL A 107 -9.58 6.42 -0.23
N ALA A 108 -8.30 6.79 -0.25
CA ALA A 108 -7.22 5.90 -0.69
C ALA A 108 -7.11 4.66 0.21
N PHE A 109 -7.20 4.82 1.53
CA PHE A 109 -7.20 3.70 2.48
C PHE A 109 -8.41 2.77 2.30
N GLU A 110 -9.60 3.33 2.07
CA GLU A 110 -10.81 2.53 1.82
C GLU A 110 -10.68 1.71 0.52
N GLN A 111 -10.12 2.31 -0.53
CA GLN A 111 -9.86 1.60 -1.79
C GLN A 111 -8.79 0.51 -1.65
N ASP A 112 -7.70 0.81 -0.95
CA ASP A 112 -6.62 -0.15 -0.69
C ASP A 112 -7.15 -1.37 0.08
N ARG A 113 -8.01 -1.14 1.08
CA ARG A 113 -8.67 -2.23 1.82
C ARG A 113 -9.54 -3.11 0.92
N ILE A 114 -10.36 -2.50 0.05
CA ILE A 114 -11.18 -3.26 -0.91
C ILE A 114 -10.31 -4.05 -1.88
N GLN A 115 -9.21 -3.46 -2.36
CA GLN A 115 -8.28 -4.14 -3.25
C GLN A 115 -7.58 -5.31 -2.53
N ALA A 116 -7.19 -5.13 -1.27
CA ALA A 116 -6.60 -6.19 -0.46
C ALA A 116 -7.57 -7.36 -0.22
N GLU A 117 -8.84 -7.07 0.06
CA GLU A 117 -9.89 -8.09 0.19
C GLU A 117 -10.09 -8.88 -1.12
N ARG A 118 -10.09 -8.21 -2.27
CA ARG A 118 -10.17 -8.85 -3.59
C ARG A 118 -8.94 -9.72 -3.88
N ASN A 119 -7.74 -9.21 -3.61
CA ASN A 119 -6.51 -9.96 -3.81
C ASN A 119 -6.46 -11.22 -2.95
N LEU A 120 -6.97 -11.16 -1.72
CA LEU A 120 -7.09 -12.32 -0.84
C LEU A 120 -8.07 -13.35 -1.44
N ALA A 121 -9.25 -12.92 -1.87
CA ALA A 121 -10.23 -13.79 -2.50
C ALA A 121 -9.71 -14.45 -3.79
N ASP A 122 -9.00 -13.69 -4.64
CA ASP A 122 -8.37 -14.22 -5.86
C ASP A 122 -7.28 -15.24 -5.52
N THR A 123 -6.49 -14.98 -4.47
CA THR A 123 -5.46 -15.93 -4.01
C THR A 123 -6.09 -17.22 -3.48
N GLU A 124 -7.17 -17.13 -2.71
CA GLU A 124 -7.92 -18.29 -2.23
C GLU A 124 -8.53 -19.10 -3.39
N PHE A 125 -9.09 -18.40 -4.38
CA PHE A 125 -9.63 -19.01 -5.58
C PHE A 125 -8.54 -19.77 -6.36
N LEU A 126 -7.42 -19.11 -6.67
CA LEU A 126 -6.30 -19.73 -7.37
C LEU A 126 -5.73 -20.92 -6.58
N THR A 127 -5.65 -20.82 -5.25
CA THR A 127 -5.18 -21.93 -4.40
C THR A 127 -6.12 -23.13 -4.50
N ARG A 128 -7.44 -22.90 -4.51
CA ARG A 128 -8.45 -23.96 -4.68
C ARG A 128 -8.39 -24.58 -6.07
N GLU A 129 -8.30 -23.77 -7.12
CA GLU A 129 -8.18 -24.23 -8.50
C GLU A 129 -6.90 -25.05 -8.71
N VAL A 130 -5.76 -24.61 -8.16
CA VAL A 130 -4.49 -25.35 -8.22
C VAL A 130 -4.60 -26.68 -7.46
N ALA A 131 -5.26 -26.71 -6.31
CA ALA A 131 -5.49 -27.95 -5.57
C ALA A 131 -6.38 -28.93 -6.37
N ALA A 132 -7.44 -28.45 -7.00
CA ALA A 132 -8.32 -29.25 -7.86
C ALA A 132 -7.57 -29.77 -9.09
N LEU A 133 -6.82 -28.90 -9.78
CA LEU A 133 -5.98 -29.26 -10.92
C LEU A 133 -4.95 -30.33 -10.55
N ARG A 134 -4.32 -30.22 -9.38
CA ARG A 134 -3.37 -31.21 -8.88
C ARG A 134 -4.00 -32.58 -8.69
N ILE A 135 -5.23 -32.65 -8.17
CA ILE A 135 -5.95 -33.92 -8.01
C ILE A 135 -6.27 -34.52 -9.39
N ALA A 136 -6.81 -33.72 -10.30
CA ALA A 136 -7.13 -34.16 -11.66
C ALA A 136 -5.90 -34.70 -12.42
N ILE A 137 -4.75 -34.03 -12.30
CA ILE A 137 -3.48 -34.50 -12.88
C ILE A 137 -3.02 -35.79 -12.22
N ARG A 138 -3.17 -35.93 -10.89
CA ARG A 138 -2.78 -37.14 -10.18
C ARG A 138 -3.58 -38.36 -10.62
N ASP A 139 -4.88 -38.19 -10.87
CA ASP A 139 -5.75 -39.26 -11.34
C ASP A 139 -5.46 -39.62 -12.81
N ALA A 140 -5.29 -38.63 -13.69
CA ALA A 140 -5.00 -38.86 -15.11
C ALA A 140 -3.57 -39.37 -15.39
N ALA A 141 -2.59 -38.99 -14.57
CA ALA A 141 -1.19 -39.39 -14.71
C ALA A 141 -0.80 -40.47 -13.71
N THR A 142 -1.70 -41.39 -13.36
CA THR A 142 -1.27 -42.58 -12.61
C THR A 142 -0.26 -43.34 -13.46
N ARG A 143 0.90 -43.63 -12.87
CA ARG A 143 1.99 -44.42 -13.47
C ARG A 143 1.49 -45.68 -14.15
N ASP A 144 0.41 -46.27 -13.63
CA ASP A 144 -0.19 -47.49 -14.15
C ASP A 144 -1.05 -47.26 -15.39
N PHE A 145 -1.74 -46.11 -15.54
CA PHE A 145 -2.41 -45.73 -16.79
C PHE A 145 -1.41 -45.41 -17.90
N VAL A 146 -0.38 -44.61 -17.59
CA VAL A 146 0.70 -44.31 -18.55
C VAL A 146 1.44 -45.58 -18.94
N ARG A 147 1.67 -46.50 -17.99
CA ARG A 147 2.28 -47.80 -18.25
C ARG A 147 1.36 -48.74 -19.03
N SER A 148 0.05 -48.74 -18.77
CA SER A 148 -0.89 -49.58 -19.51
C SER A 148 -1.03 -49.10 -20.95
N GLU A 149 -1.08 -47.78 -21.20
CA GLU A 149 -1.11 -47.25 -22.56
C GLU A 149 0.22 -47.46 -23.29
N LEU A 150 1.37 -47.25 -22.63
CA LEU A 150 2.66 -47.60 -23.21
C LEU A 150 2.74 -49.09 -23.57
N ARG A 151 2.17 -49.98 -22.75
CA ARG A 151 2.11 -51.42 -23.07
C ARG A 151 1.15 -51.70 -24.21
N SER A 152 -0.05 -51.14 -24.18
CA SER A 152 -1.05 -51.31 -25.23
C SER A 152 -0.51 -50.84 -26.59
N LEU A 153 0.17 -49.70 -26.62
CA LEU A 153 0.82 -49.18 -27.84
C LEU A 153 2.02 -50.04 -28.26
N LEU A 154 2.81 -50.57 -27.32
CA LEU A 154 3.90 -51.50 -27.64
C LEU A 154 3.35 -52.78 -28.29
N ASP A 155 2.31 -53.37 -27.68
CA ASP A 155 1.66 -54.58 -28.15
C ASP A 155 1.04 -54.34 -29.54
N GLU A 156 0.41 -53.18 -29.77
CA GLU A 156 -0.12 -52.79 -31.09
C GLU A 156 0.98 -52.63 -32.15
N MET A 157 2.16 -52.12 -31.78
CA MET A 157 3.31 -52.01 -32.70
C MET A 157 3.93 -53.39 -33.01
N GLU A 158 3.99 -54.27 -32.01
CA GLU A 158 4.48 -55.65 -32.17
C GLU A 158 3.53 -56.47 -33.08
N GLU A 159 2.22 -56.30 -32.91
CA GLU A 159 1.18 -56.91 -33.74
C GLU A 159 1.23 -56.41 -35.19
N ARG A 160 1.67 -55.15 -35.40
CA ARG A 160 1.95 -54.58 -36.73
C ARG A 160 3.33 -54.95 -37.29
N GLY A 161 4.11 -55.78 -36.60
CA GLY A 161 5.37 -56.34 -37.08
C GLY A 161 6.62 -55.49 -36.85
N LEU A 162 6.55 -54.46 -35.99
CA LEU A 162 7.71 -53.69 -35.56
C LEU A 162 8.22 -54.23 -34.22
N GLN A 163 9.23 -55.12 -34.26
CA GLN A 163 9.83 -55.69 -33.05
C GLN A 163 10.62 -54.63 -32.27
N VAL A 164 10.15 -54.32 -31.05
CA VAL A 164 10.89 -53.51 -30.08
C VAL A 164 11.79 -54.44 -29.26
N THR A 165 13.11 -54.41 -29.51
CA THR A 165 14.08 -55.25 -28.79
C THR A 165 14.24 -54.78 -27.33
N PRO A 166 13.98 -55.63 -26.32
CA PRO A 166 14.23 -55.27 -24.92
C PRO A 166 15.74 -55.15 -24.65
N VAL A 167 16.21 -53.98 -24.22
CA VAL A 167 17.60 -53.78 -23.76
C VAL A 167 17.74 -54.38 -22.36
N ALA A 168 18.44 -55.53 -22.27
CA ALA A 168 18.69 -56.21 -20.99
C ALA A 168 19.64 -55.40 -20.09
N PRO A 169 19.44 -55.38 -18.75
CA PRO A 169 20.36 -54.71 -17.83
C PRO A 169 21.72 -55.42 -17.78
N PRO A 170 22.85 -54.71 -17.60
CA PRO A 170 24.17 -55.33 -17.65
C PRO A 170 24.41 -56.22 -16.42
N GLU A 171 24.66 -57.51 -16.65
CA GLU A 171 25.02 -58.47 -15.60
C GLU A 171 26.37 -58.14 -14.96
N GLY A 172 26.37 -57.97 -13.64
CA GLY A 172 27.57 -57.74 -12.83
C GLY A 172 28.48 -58.98 -12.79
N ARG A 173 29.72 -58.80 -13.24
CA ARG A 173 30.83 -59.77 -13.17
C ARG A 173 31.01 -60.36 -11.76
N LYS A 174 30.78 -61.67 -11.62
CA LYS A 174 31.25 -62.44 -10.45
C LYS A 174 32.76 -62.65 -10.55
N ARG A 175 33.50 -62.08 -9.60
CA ARG A 175 34.96 -62.23 -9.43
C ARG A 175 35.26 -63.66 -8.96
N SER A 176 35.86 -64.46 -9.83
CA SER A 176 36.52 -65.72 -9.46
C SER A 176 37.91 -65.36 -8.93
N GLU A 177 38.20 -65.70 -7.68
CA GLU A 177 39.58 -65.84 -7.22
C GLU A 177 39.74 -67.24 -6.62
N ASN A 178 40.64 -67.98 -7.25
CA ASN A 178 40.95 -69.38 -7.12
C ASN A 178 42.25 -69.52 -6.32
N GLY A 179 42.37 -70.57 -5.50
CA GLY A 179 43.61 -71.33 -5.45
C GLY A 179 44.29 -71.57 -4.09
N GLY A 180 44.20 -72.82 -3.63
CA GLY A 180 45.28 -73.60 -2.97
C GLY A 180 45.54 -73.32 -1.48
N ASN A 181 45.84 -74.27 -0.60
CA ASN A 181 46.08 -75.72 -0.61
C ASN A 181 46.05 -76.19 0.88
N PRO A 182 45.90 -77.49 1.21
CA PRO A 182 45.65 -77.98 2.57
C PRO A 182 46.88 -78.60 3.28
N GLY A 183 46.73 -78.83 4.60
CA GLY A 183 47.67 -79.57 5.48
C GLY A 183 48.65 -78.66 6.22
N THR A 184 49.07 -78.87 7.48
CA THR A 184 49.01 -80.00 8.43
C THR A 184 49.56 -79.48 9.77
N ALA A 185 49.16 -80.12 10.88
CA ALA A 185 49.72 -80.08 12.25
C ALA A 185 49.40 -78.86 13.12
#